data_AF-A0A1X0RLM0-F1
#
_entry.id   AF-A0A1X0RLM0-F1
#
_cell.length_a   1.000
_cell.length_b   1.000
_cell.length_c   1.000
_cell.angle_alpha   90.00
_cell.angle_beta   90.00
_cell.angle_gamma   90.00
#
_symmetry.space_group_name_H-M   'P 1'
#
loop_
_entity.id
_entity.type
_entity.pdbx_description
1 polymer ?
#
loop_
_entity_poly.entity_id
_entity_poly.type
_entity_poly.pdbx_seq_one_letter_code
_entity_poly.pdbx_strand_id
1 'polypeptide(L)'
;SSQHLNVVRSALASVFRIIHSNKPGIAEQRLIQQFFQARKRIKNKLPNISEEIFDINPLLQMVNDWGNTENLSLDQLQRKTLVLLAIATMWRPRSDLGSLQYRDVSFIELNDQLLGVTLIVRTPKEIKPKASKLGLGKYQNLCPVRTLKAF
;
A
#
# COMPACT_ATOMS: atom_id res chain seq x y z
N SER A 1 -2.09 -31.09 -2.53
CA SER A 1 -2.66 -29.80 -2.98
C SER A 1 -3.22 -29.03 -1.78
N SER A 2 -3.38 -27.71 -1.88
CA SER A 2 -3.97 -26.85 -0.82
C SER A 2 -5.36 -27.31 -0.36
N GLN A 3 -6.12 -27.96 -1.25
CA GLN A 3 -7.41 -28.58 -0.97
C GLN A 3 -7.33 -29.67 0.12
N HIS A 4 -6.36 -30.57 0.04
CA HIS A 4 -6.20 -31.66 1.01
C HIS A 4 -5.92 -31.13 2.43
N LEU A 5 -5.09 -30.11 2.55
CA LEU A 5 -4.78 -29.48 3.84
C LEU A 5 -5.99 -28.77 4.45
N ASN A 6 -6.84 -28.15 3.62
CA ASN A 6 -8.07 -27.52 4.10
C ASN A 6 -9.06 -28.55 4.63
N VAL A 7 -9.19 -29.71 3.97
CA VAL A 7 -10.04 -30.82 4.43
C VAL A 7 -9.56 -31.35 5.78
N VAL A 8 -8.26 -31.62 5.92
CA VAL A 8 -7.66 -32.11 7.18
C VAL A 8 -7.87 -31.11 8.32
N ARG A 9 -7.66 -29.82 8.06
CA ARG A 9 -7.87 -28.76 9.06
C ARG A 9 -9.33 -28.68 9.52
N SER A 10 -10.29 -28.76 8.59
CA SER A 10 -11.72 -28.72 8.93
C SER A 10 -12.14 -29.96 9.73
N ALA A 11 -11.64 -31.15 9.36
CA ALA A 11 -11.92 -32.38 10.09
C ALA A 11 -11.41 -32.31 11.55
N LEU A 12 -10.18 -31.84 11.75
CA LEU A 12 -9.60 -31.65 13.09
C LEU A 12 -10.40 -30.65 13.93
N ALA A 13 -10.83 -29.53 13.35
CA ALA A 13 -11.65 -28.55 14.04
C ALA A 13 -13.01 -29.11 14.45
N SER A 14 -13.65 -29.90 13.58
CA SER A 14 -14.94 -30.54 13.87
C SER A 14 -14.83 -31.58 15.00
N VAL A 15 -13.82 -32.45 14.96
CA VAL A 15 -13.59 -33.45 16.02
C VAL A 15 -13.26 -32.76 17.35
N PHE A 16 -12.42 -31.73 17.33
CA PHE A 16 -12.07 -30.97 18.52
C PHE A 16 -13.31 -30.37 19.21
N ARG A 17 -14.24 -29.82 18.43
CA ARG A 17 -15.50 -29.25 18.94
C ARG A 17 -16.40 -30.29 19.61
N ILE A 18 -16.39 -31.53 19.14
CA ILE A 18 -17.18 -32.63 19.71
C ILE A 18 -16.57 -33.07 21.05
N ILE A 19 -15.25 -33.28 21.09
CA ILE A 19 -14.57 -33.77 22.30
C ILE A 19 -14.48 -32.69 23.39
N HIS A 20 -14.35 -31.43 22.99
CA HIS A 20 -14.17 -30.29 23.89
C HIS A 20 -15.23 -29.21 23.65
N SER A 21 -16.51 -29.59 23.81
CA SER A 21 -17.66 -28.72 23.54
C SER A 21 -17.73 -27.45 24.39
N ASN A 22 -17.07 -27.45 25.55
CA ASN A 22 -16.98 -26.32 26.47
C ASN A 22 -15.78 -25.40 26.23
N LYS A 23 -14.93 -25.70 25.24
CA LYS A 23 -13.75 -24.89 24.90
C LYS A 23 -13.98 -24.13 23.58
N PRO A 24 -13.36 -22.94 23.42
CA PRO A 24 -13.36 -22.23 22.14
C PRO A 24 -12.69 -23.08 21.05
N GLY A 25 -12.96 -22.76 19.79
CA GLY A 25 -12.47 -23.53 18.66
C GLY A 25 -10.94 -23.67 18.69
N ILE A 26 -10.41 -24.79 18.19
CA ILE A 26 -8.96 -25.05 18.20
C ILE A 26 -8.14 -23.91 17.55
N ALA A 27 -8.71 -23.24 16.54
CA ALA A 27 -8.09 -22.09 15.87
C ALA A 27 -8.08 -20.79 16.70
N GLU A 28 -8.91 -20.72 17.75
CA GLU A 28 -9.05 -19.56 18.65
C GLU A 28 -8.11 -19.69 19.86
N GLN A 29 -7.47 -20.85 20.05
CA GLN A 29 -6.51 -21.05 21.11
C GLN A 29 -5.27 -20.18 20.91
N ARG A 30 -4.96 -19.38 21.93
CA ARG A 30 -3.86 -18.41 21.90
C ARG A 30 -2.51 -19.03 21.53
N LEU A 31 -2.19 -20.22 22.07
CA LEU A 31 -0.94 -20.93 21.78
C LEU A 31 -0.84 -21.32 20.29
N ILE A 32 -1.94 -21.79 19.71
CA ILE A 32 -2.01 -22.19 18.30
C ILE A 32 -1.85 -20.97 17.39
N GLN A 33 -2.52 -19.86 17.72
CA GLN A 33 -2.37 -18.60 17.00
C GLN A 33 -0.93 -18.07 17.08
N GLN A 34 -0.33 -18.08 18.27
CA GLN A 34 1.05 -17.66 18.48
C GLN A 34 2.03 -18.54 17.70
N PHE A 35 1.85 -19.86 17.71
CA PHE A 35 2.68 -20.80 16.94
C PHE A 35 2.60 -20.52 15.43
N PHE A 36 1.40 -20.38 14.86
CA PHE A 36 1.24 -20.09 13.44
C PHE A 36 1.75 -18.71 13.04
N GLN A 37 1.59 -17.71 13.92
CA GLN A 37 2.16 -16.37 13.72
C GLN A 37 3.70 -16.43 13.74
N ALA A 38 4.31 -17.12 14.70
CA ALA A 38 5.74 -17.31 14.78
C ALA A 38 6.28 -18.04 13.54
N ARG A 39 5.62 -19.13 13.12
CA ARG A 39 6.00 -19.87 11.90
C ARG A 39 5.87 -19.04 10.62
N LYS A 40 4.85 -18.17 10.53
CA LYS A 40 4.72 -17.21 9.42
C LYS A 40 5.85 -16.19 9.41
N ARG A 41 6.32 -15.74 10.59
CA ARG A 41 7.45 -14.81 10.73
C ARG A 41 8.80 -15.47 10.40
N ILE A 42 8.97 -16.76 10.69
CA ILE A 42 10.20 -17.52 10.39
C ILE A 42 10.36 -17.76 8.88
N LYS A 43 9.25 -17.87 8.13
CA LYS A 43 9.30 -17.79 6.67
C LYS A 43 9.53 -16.33 6.26
N ASN A 44 10.75 -15.84 6.45
CA ASN A 44 11.23 -14.69 5.70
C ASN A 44 11.00 -15.00 4.23
N LYS A 45 10.13 -14.24 3.57
CA LYS A 45 10.09 -14.24 2.10
C LYS A 45 11.47 -13.72 1.69
N LEU A 46 12.35 -14.63 1.26
CA LEU A 46 13.56 -14.22 0.55
C LEU A 46 13.11 -13.33 -0.61
N PRO A 47 13.79 -12.21 -0.89
CA PRO A 47 13.52 -11.44 -2.10
C PRO A 47 13.59 -12.42 -3.27
N ASN A 48 12.49 -12.53 -4.03
CA ASN A 48 12.37 -13.52 -5.07
C ASN A 48 13.27 -13.09 -6.24
N ILE A 49 14.50 -13.59 -6.28
CA ILE A 49 15.55 -13.18 -7.24
C ILE A 49 15.14 -13.50 -8.70
N SER A 50 14.13 -14.36 -8.88
CA SER A 50 13.62 -14.80 -10.18
C SER A 50 12.41 -14.02 -10.71
N GLU A 51 11.80 -13.13 -9.91
CA GLU A 51 10.68 -12.32 -10.39
C GLU A 51 11.21 -11.12 -11.19
N GLU A 52 10.64 -10.91 -12.38
CA GLU A 52 10.88 -9.70 -13.17
C GLU A 52 10.51 -8.47 -12.33
N ILE A 53 11.51 -7.64 -12.01
CA ILE A 53 11.30 -6.36 -11.36
C ILE A 53 10.87 -5.38 -12.43
N PHE A 54 9.71 -4.75 -12.24
CA PHE A 54 9.27 -3.69 -13.12
C PHE A 54 10.22 -2.48 -13.01
N ASP A 55 10.91 -2.16 -14.09
CA ASP A 55 11.79 -0.98 -14.15
C ASP A 55 10.93 0.30 -14.21
N ILE A 56 11.05 1.14 -13.19
CA ILE A 56 10.33 2.42 -13.11
C ILE A 56 11.04 3.55 -13.88
N ASN A 57 12.29 3.37 -14.30
CA ASN A 57 13.07 4.43 -14.94
C ASN A 57 12.41 4.99 -16.21
N PRO A 58 11.82 4.19 -17.12
CA PRO A 58 11.11 4.73 -18.28
C PRO A 58 9.94 5.65 -17.90
N LEU A 59 9.22 5.32 -16.82
CA LEU A 59 8.14 6.17 -16.31
C LEU A 59 8.67 7.46 -15.69
N LEU A 60 9.77 7.39 -14.93
CA LEU A 60 10.40 8.58 -14.36
C LEU A 60 10.93 9.50 -15.45
N GLN A 61 11.53 8.96 -16.50
CA GLN A 61 12.00 9.72 -17.65
C GLN A 61 10.83 10.40 -18.37
N MET A 62 9.77 9.65 -18.70
CA MET A 62 8.56 10.20 -19.32
C MET A 62 7.98 11.37 -18.51
N VAL A 63 7.89 11.25 -17.19
CA VAL A 63 7.37 12.31 -16.31
C VAL A 63 8.31 13.51 -16.21
N ASN A 64 9.63 13.26 -16.29
CA ASN A 64 10.62 14.33 -16.32
C ASN A 64 10.53 15.13 -17.62
N ASP A 65 10.33 14.45 -18.74
CA ASP A 65 10.25 15.04 -20.09
C ASP A 65 9.00 15.93 -20.28
N TRP A 66 7.97 15.79 -19.42
CA TRP A 66 6.85 16.73 -19.39
C TRP A 66 7.25 18.15 -19.00
N GLY A 67 8.42 18.33 -18.39
CA GLY A 67 8.95 19.63 -17.99
C GLY A 67 8.71 19.97 -16.53
N ASN A 68 9.11 21.19 -16.15
CA ASN A 68 9.06 21.68 -14.77
C ASN A 68 7.62 21.85 -14.30
N THR A 69 7.33 21.38 -13.07
CA THR A 69 6.01 21.49 -12.41
C THR A 69 5.39 22.89 -12.53
N GLU A 70 6.18 23.95 -12.35
CA GLU A 70 5.72 25.34 -12.36
C GLU A 70 5.22 25.83 -13.73
N ASN A 71 5.65 25.18 -14.81
CA ASN A 71 5.34 25.57 -16.18
C ASN A 71 4.21 24.73 -16.81
N LEU A 72 3.65 23.78 -16.07
CA LEU A 72 2.64 22.88 -16.60
C LEU A 72 1.25 23.50 -16.56
N SER A 73 0.45 23.23 -17.60
CA SER A 73 -0.99 23.47 -17.54
C SER A 73 -1.65 22.59 -16.47
N LEU A 74 -2.84 22.98 -16.00
CA LEU A 74 -3.55 22.24 -14.95
C LEU A 74 -3.78 20.76 -15.31
N ASP A 75 -4.14 20.44 -16.57
CA ASP A 75 -4.34 19.06 -17.03
C ASP A 75 -3.03 18.25 -17.02
N GLN A 76 -1.93 18.85 -17.46
CA GLN A 76 -0.61 18.21 -17.42
C GLN A 76 -0.13 18.02 -15.97
N LEU A 77 -0.37 19.00 -15.11
CA LEU A 77 -0.03 18.95 -13.70
C LEU A 77 -0.82 17.87 -12.97
N GLN A 78 -2.13 17.74 -13.25
CA GLN A 78 -2.97 16.67 -12.74
C GLN A 78 -2.41 15.30 -13.12
N ARG A 79 -2.08 15.09 -14.40
CA ARG A 79 -1.49 13.83 -14.89
C ARG A 79 -0.17 13.52 -14.22
N LYS A 80 0.71 14.53 -14.08
CA LYS A 80 2.01 14.41 -13.39
C LYS A 80 1.84 14.01 -11.94
N THR A 81 0.93 14.67 -11.23
CA THR A 81 0.58 14.34 -9.84
C THR A 81 0.09 12.91 -9.72
N LEU A 82 -0.84 12.47 -10.57
CA LEU A 82 -1.38 11.11 -10.51
C LEU A 82 -0.31 10.04 -10.75
N VAL A 83 0.58 10.22 -11.74
CA VAL A 83 1.65 9.26 -12.03
C VAL A 83 2.66 9.20 -10.90
N LEU A 84 3.14 10.36 -10.43
CA LEU A 84 4.12 10.41 -9.34
C LEU A 84 3.55 9.84 -8.03
N LEU A 85 2.28 10.11 -7.73
CA LEU A 85 1.61 9.51 -6.57
C LEU A 85 1.46 8.00 -6.72
N ALA A 86 1.09 7.50 -7.90
CA ALA A 86 0.98 6.06 -8.14
C ALA A 86 2.33 5.36 -7.92
N ILE A 87 3.42 5.92 -8.44
CA ILE A 87 4.77 5.39 -8.24
C ILE A 87 5.18 5.46 -6.75
N ALA A 88 4.99 6.60 -6.11
CA ALA A 88 5.44 6.81 -4.72
C ALA A 88 4.66 6.00 -3.68
N THR A 89 3.38 5.75 -3.94
CA THR A 89 2.51 5.03 -3.00
C THR A 89 2.27 3.57 -3.39
N MET A 90 2.59 3.18 -4.63
CA MET A 90 2.19 1.92 -5.25
C MET A 90 0.67 1.71 -5.22
N TRP A 91 -0.11 2.80 -5.20
CA TRP A 91 -1.56 2.76 -5.21
C TRP A 91 -2.10 2.70 -6.63
N ARG A 92 -3.22 1.99 -6.80
CA ARG A 92 -3.87 1.83 -8.10
C ARG A 92 -4.50 3.15 -8.52
N PRO A 93 -4.19 3.67 -9.72
CA PRO A 93 -4.71 4.97 -10.16
C PRO A 93 -6.23 5.08 -10.10
N ARG A 94 -6.97 4.04 -10.50
CA ARG A 94 -8.44 4.11 -10.54
C ARG A 94 -9.12 3.86 -9.20
N SER A 95 -8.75 2.80 -8.48
CA SER A 95 -9.50 2.38 -7.29
C SER A 95 -9.06 3.09 -6.01
N ASP A 96 -7.80 3.52 -5.95
CA ASP A 96 -7.25 4.15 -4.75
C ASP A 96 -7.14 5.66 -4.96
N LEU A 97 -6.33 6.09 -5.93
CA LEU A 97 -6.12 7.51 -6.21
C LEU A 97 -7.39 8.18 -6.75
N GLY A 98 -8.17 7.48 -7.59
CA GLY A 98 -9.46 7.97 -8.08
C GLY A 98 -10.53 8.14 -6.99
N SER A 99 -10.31 7.60 -5.80
CA SER A 99 -11.19 7.79 -4.63
C SER A 99 -10.66 8.81 -3.62
N LEU A 100 -9.47 9.36 -3.87
CA LEU A 100 -8.83 10.30 -2.96
C LEU A 100 -9.58 11.64 -2.99
N GLN A 101 -9.91 12.17 -1.81
CA GLN A 101 -10.56 13.46 -1.67
C GLN A 101 -9.61 14.46 -1.01
N TYR A 102 -9.85 15.75 -1.22
CA TYR A 102 -9.02 16.82 -0.63
C TYR A 102 -8.89 16.69 0.89
N ARG A 103 -9.98 16.34 1.59
CA ARG A 103 -9.99 16.11 3.06
C ARG A 103 -9.09 14.96 3.53
N ASP A 104 -8.63 14.14 2.61
CA ASP A 104 -7.77 12.99 2.89
C ASP A 104 -6.30 13.24 2.54
N VAL A 105 -5.98 14.47 2.14
CA VAL A 105 -4.63 14.97 1.91
C VAL A 105 -4.28 15.92 3.05
N SER A 106 -3.22 15.61 3.79
CA SER A 106 -2.74 16.44 4.90
C SER A 106 -1.27 16.74 4.71
N PHE A 107 -0.95 17.99 4.35
CA PHE A 107 0.42 18.45 4.24
C PHE A 107 1.05 18.61 5.64
N ILE A 108 2.32 18.27 5.73
CA ILE A 108 3.12 18.43 6.94
C ILE A 108 4.04 19.60 6.69
N GLU A 109 3.85 20.69 7.44
CA GLU A 109 4.59 21.93 7.32
C GLU A 109 5.18 22.30 8.68
N LEU A 110 6.42 22.81 8.70
CA LEU A 110 7.08 23.34 9.90
C LEU A 110 7.67 24.69 9.55
N ASN A 111 7.27 25.75 10.27
CA ASN A 111 7.71 27.12 9.99
C ASN A 111 7.50 27.51 8.51
N ASP A 112 6.31 27.25 7.97
CA ASP A 112 5.93 27.46 6.57
C ASP A 112 6.75 26.68 5.52
N GLN A 113 7.61 25.76 5.96
CA GLN A 113 8.36 24.88 5.10
C GLN A 113 7.64 23.54 4.92
N LEU A 114 7.32 23.21 3.68
CA LEU A 114 6.77 21.89 3.31
C LEU A 114 7.77 20.78 3.65
N LEU A 115 7.35 19.82 4.46
CA LEU A 115 8.15 18.64 4.84
C LEU A 115 7.66 17.36 4.16
N GLY A 116 6.35 17.27 3.92
CA GLY A 116 5.74 16.04 3.41
C GLY A 116 4.23 16.14 3.26
N VAL A 117 3.63 14.99 2.98
CA VAL A 117 2.18 14.82 2.91
C VAL A 117 1.78 13.44 3.44
N THR A 118 0.65 13.41 4.14
CA THR A 118 -0.06 12.18 4.49
C THR A 118 -1.29 12.07 3.59
N LEU A 119 -1.42 10.94 2.90
CA LEU A 119 -2.56 10.60 2.06
C LEU A 119 -3.33 9.47 2.71
N ILE A 120 -4.66 9.56 2.72
CA ILE A 120 -5.53 8.54 3.30
C ILE A 120 -6.55 8.11 2.23
N VAL A 121 -6.71 6.81 2.02
CA VAL A 121 -7.83 6.26 1.23
C VAL A 121 -8.76 5.58 2.21
N ARG A 122 -9.91 6.21 2.47
CA ARG A 122 -10.89 5.73 3.47
C ARG A 122 -11.71 4.55 2.98
N THR A 123 -12.04 4.52 1.69
CA THR A 123 -12.92 3.50 1.10
C THR A 123 -12.27 2.87 -0.13
N PRO A 124 -11.13 2.16 0.00
CA PRO A 124 -10.54 1.47 -1.13
C PRO A 124 -11.45 0.32 -1.56
N LYS A 125 -11.50 0.04 -2.87
CA LYS A 125 -12.43 -0.92 -3.48
C LYS A 125 -12.37 -2.34 -2.90
N GLU A 126 -11.21 -2.79 -2.42
CA GLU A 126 -10.94 -4.21 -2.09
C GLU A 126 -10.40 -4.46 -0.68
N ILE A 127 -10.09 -3.41 0.11
CA ILE A 127 -9.31 -3.54 1.35
C ILE A 127 -9.84 -2.55 2.43
N LYS A 128 -9.33 -2.68 3.66
CA LYS A 128 -9.41 -1.68 4.72
C LYS A 128 -8.76 -0.34 4.30
N PRO A 129 -9.12 0.77 4.98
CA PRO A 129 -8.49 2.06 4.77
C PRO A 129 -6.96 1.96 4.79
N LYS A 130 -6.30 2.72 3.91
CA LYS A 130 -4.84 2.76 3.82
C LYS A 130 -4.32 4.18 3.86
N ALA A 131 -3.11 4.33 4.39
CA ALA A 131 -2.44 5.62 4.47
C ALA A 131 -1.02 5.51 3.92
N SER A 132 -0.55 6.57 3.28
CA SER A 132 0.84 6.71 2.84
C SER A 132 1.39 8.05 3.31
N LYS A 133 2.60 8.03 3.87
CA LYS A 133 3.30 9.24 4.31
C LYS A 133 4.50 9.44 3.41
N LEU A 134 4.52 10.55 2.69
CA LEU A 134 5.56 10.89 1.73
C LEU A 134 6.35 12.09 2.25
N GLY A 135 7.67 11.97 2.26
CA GLY A 135 8.58 13.09 2.51
C GLY A 135 8.98 13.79 1.22
N LEU A 136 9.62 14.95 1.34
CA LEU A 136 10.21 15.62 0.18
C LEU A 136 11.28 14.75 -0.50
N GLY A 137 11.13 14.59 -1.82
CA GLY A 137 12.16 14.00 -2.67
C GLY A 137 13.29 14.99 -2.98
N LYS A 138 14.50 14.46 -3.18
CA LYS A 138 15.69 15.24 -3.58
C LYS A 138 15.53 15.88 -4.96
N TYR A 139 14.89 15.18 -5.90
CA TYR A 139 14.67 15.64 -7.27
C TYR A 139 13.37 16.45 -7.35
N GLN A 140 13.50 17.77 -7.45
CA GLN A 140 12.35 18.67 -7.38
C GLN A 140 11.29 18.37 -8.44
N ASN A 141 11.70 18.09 -9.69
CA ASN A 141 10.80 17.84 -10.80
C ASN A 141 10.08 16.48 -10.76
N LEU A 142 10.59 15.55 -9.95
CA LEU A 142 10.02 14.22 -9.74
C LEU A 142 9.47 14.05 -8.32
N CYS A 143 9.34 15.16 -7.57
CA CYS A 143 8.90 15.11 -6.18
C CYS A 143 7.37 15.07 -6.11
N PRO A 144 6.75 13.92 -5.75
CA PRO A 144 5.29 13.80 -5.69
C PRO A 144 4.66 14.82 -4.74
N VAL A 145 5.34 15.15 -3.64
CA VAL A 145 4.85 16.09 -2.62
C VAL A 145 4.78 17.52 -3.18
N ARG A 146 5.80 17.96 -3.90
CA ARG A 146 5.83 19.31 -4.50
C ARG A 146 4.83 19.42 -5.64
N THR A 147 4.77 18.41 -6.51
CA THR A 147 3.82 18.38 -7.62
C THR A 147 2.38 18.36 -7.09
N LEU A 148 2.08 17.58 -6.04
CA LEU A 148 0.77 17.57 -5.41
C LEU A 148 0.44 18.90 -4.72
N LYS A 149 1.41 19.60 -4.10
CA LYS A 149 1.16 20.91 -3.48
C LYS A 149 0.84 21.99 -4.52
N ALA A 150 1.43 21.89 -5.71
CA ALA A 150 1.19 22.81 -6.81
C ALA A 150 -0.15 22.58 -7.53
N PHE A 151 -0.68 21.34 -7.48
CA PHE A 151 -1.96 20.95 -8.07
C PHE A 151 -3.14 21.24 -7.15
#